data_AF-M7NFF7-F1
#
_entry.id   AF-M7NFF7-F1
#
_cell.length_a   1.000
_cell.length_b   1.000
_cell.length_c   1.000
_cell.angle_alpha   90.00
_cell.angle_beta   90.00
_cell.angle_gamma   90.00
#
_symmetry.space_group_name_H-M   'P 1'
#
loop_
_entity.id
_entity.type
_entity.pdbx_description
1 polymer ?
#
loop_
_entity_poly.entity_id
_entity_poly.type
_entity_poly.pdbx_seq_one_letter_code
_entity_poly.pdbx_strand_id
1 'polypeptide(L)'
;MTDEIELKTLDRAREQLATMLELVERGQVRCSAATKKPTAATMRMLAEALPGGDFYADEHLCAFAWPLLLQAGGLASGTKLELTAKGRTALKKDPDEVLLGLWDRWVKAGVIDELSRIEAVKGQRRTNVLSGLKNRRFMAAEVLSVLSVNEFTMVTQAHSDSIGDGAHFTVVRNDMAAFKLYIEDPQYGSLGYDHVDFEGTVDRRYLMVLLFEYAATLGLVDVRYVDSNLALDDYEDFWGTEQLTRLSRYDGLRAVRLTTLGQRAKG
;
A
#
# COMPACT_ATOMS: atom_id res chain seq x y z
N MET A 1 -10.22 -15.05 19.53
CA MET A 1 -9.89 -13.63 19.71
C MET A 1 -8.62 -13.40 18.95
N THR A 2 -8.69 -12.75 17.79
CA THR A 2 -7.50 -12.34 17.06
C THR A 2 -6.91 -11.16 17.81
N ASP A 3 -5.67 -11.26 18.28
CA ASP A 3 -5.04 -10.17 19.01
C ASP A 3 -4.84 -8.98 18.07
N GLU A 4 -5.46 -7.85 18.40
CA GLU A 4 -5.26 -6.60 17.69
C GLU A 4 -3.89 -6.01 18.05
N ILE A 5 -3.12 -5.68 17.02
CA ILE A 5 -1.80 -5.08 17.13
C ILE A 5 -1.91 -3.60 16.84
N GLU A 6 -1.55 -2.75 17.81
CA GLU A 6 -1.29 -1.33 17.60
C GLU A 6 0.20 -1.10 17.37
N LEU A 7 0.54 -0.46 16.25
CA LEU A 7 1.93 -0.19 15.89
C LEU A 7 2.15 1.28 15.58
N LYS A 8 3.11 1.87 16.31
CA LYS A 8 3.65 3.20 16.02
C LYS A 8 4.72 3.10 14.95
N THR A 9 4.62 3.91 13.89
CA THR A 9 5.40 3.68 12.66
C THR A 9 6.51 4.70 12.42
N LEU A 10 6.43 5.90 13.00
CA LEU A 10 7.35 6.99 12.66
C LEU A 10 8.83 6.67 12.97
N ASP A 11 9.15 6.30 14.21
CA ASP A 11 10.55 6.03 14.59
C ASP A 11 11.09 4.81 13.85
N ARG A 12 10.25 3.79 13.68
CA ARG A 12 10.55 2.61 12.85
C ARG A 12 10.87 3.01 11.41
N ALA A 13 10.10 3.90 10.78
CA ALA A 13 10.36 4.35 9.42
C ALA A 13 11.69 5.08 9.27
N ARG A 14 12.10 5.86 10.28
CA ARG A 14 13.41 6.55 10.30
C ARG A 14 14.57 5.55 10.37
N GLU A 15 14.47 4.57 11.25
CA GLU A 15 15.47 3.50 11.40
C GLU A 15 15.54 2.60 10.16
N GLN A 16 14.38 2.25 9.60
CA GLN A 16 14.28 1.46 8.38
C GLN A 16 14.82 2.21 7.17
N LEU A 17 14.60 3.53 7.04
CA LEU A 17 15.20 4.34 5.97
C LEU A 17 16.72 4.26 6.00
N ALA A 18 17.34 4.46 7.18
CA ALA A 18 18.79 4.37 7.33
C ALA A 18 19.31 2.99 6.91
N THR A 19 18.68 1.93 7.43
CA THR A 19 19.00 0.54 7.08
C THR A 19 18.89 0.28 5.58
N MET A 20 17.80 0.75 4.95
CA MET A 20 17.57 0.56 3.52
C MET A 20 18.61 1.27 2.66
N LEU A 21 19.01 2.49 3.01
CA LEU A 21 20.05 3.20 2.28
C LEU A 21 21.41 2.48 2.40
N GLU A 22 21.76 1.96 3.57
CA GLU A 22 22.97 1.16 3.77
C GLU A 22 22.97 -0.15 2.98
N LEU A 23 21.85 -0.90 3.01
CA LEU A 23 21.72 -2.16 2.27
C LEU A 23 21.83 -1.96 0.76
N VAL A 24 21.29 -0.83 0.25
CA VAL A 24 21.45 -0.43 -1.15
C VAL A 24 22.90 -0.02 -1.45
N GLU A 25 23.56 0.72 -0.57
CA GLU A 25 24.98 1.07 -0.74
C GLU A 25 25.89 -0.17 -0.81
N ARG A 26 25.57 -1.19 -0.01
CA ARG A 26 26.24 -2.51 -0.04
C ARG A 26 25.83 -3.38 -1.23
N GLY A 27 24.87 -2.94 -2.05
CA GLY A 27 24.39 -3.65 -3.22
C GLY A 27 23.66 -4.96 -2.90
N GLN A 28 23.00 -5.04 -1.74
CA GLN A 28 22.32 -6.25 -1.26
C GLN A 28 20.86 -6.32 -1.72
N VAL A 29 20.28 -5.21 -2.18
CA VAL A 29 18.89 -5.13 -2.60
C VAL A 29 18.76 -5.40 -4.10
N ARG A 30 17.99 -6.43 -4.47
CA ARG A 30 17.75 -6.80 -5.88
C ARG A 30 16.27 -6.69 -6.27
N CYS A 31 16.02 -6.15 -7.45
CA CYS A 31 14.71 -5.95 -8.06
C CYS A 31 14.67 -6.53 -9.49
N SER A 32 13.47 -6.91 -9.93
CA SER A 32 13.21 -7.37 -11.29
C SER A 32 13.44 -6.25 -12.31
N ALA A 33 14.07 -6.57 -13.45
CA ALA A 33 14.19 -5.64 -14.57
C ALA A 33 12.82 -5.23 -15.14
N ALA A 34 11.90 -6.20 -15.24
CA ALA A 34 10.61 -6.05 -15.90
C ALA A 34 9.57 -5.35 -15.00
N THR A 35 9.47 -5.75 -13.74
CA THR A 35 8.41 -5.26 -12.84
C THR A 35 8.89 -4.26 -11.81
N LYS A 36 10.21 -4.05 -11.68
CA LYS A 36 10.85 -3.26 -10.61
C LYS A 36 10.60 -3.75 -9.19
N LYS A 37 9.79 -4.80 -9.01
CA LYS A 37 9.48 -5.42 -7.71
C LYS A 37 10.71 -6.10 -7.12
N PRO A 38 10.89 -6.07 -5.78
CA PRO A 38 11.95 -6.83 -5.13
C PRO A 38 11.79 -8.33 -5.38
N THR A 39 12.92 -9.05 -5.43
CA THR A 39 12.89 -10.51 -5.56
C THR A 39 12.45 -11.16 -4.24
N ALA A 40 11.98 -12.42 -4.29
CA ALA A 40 11.63 -13.16 -3.07
C ALA A 40 12.82 -13.28 -2.10
N ALA A 41 14.04 -13.44 -2.61
CA ALA A 41 15.25 -13.46 -1.78
C ALA A 41 15.52 -12.09 -1.14
N THR A 42 15.34 -11.00 -1.88
CA THR A 42 15.44 -9.63 -1.34
C THR A 42 14.41 -9.43 -0.24
N MET A 43 13.16 -9.82 -0.44
CA MET A 43 12.10 -9.63 0.57
C MET A 43 12.39 -10.39 1.85
N ARG A 44 12.83 -11.66 1.77
CA ARG A 44 13.22 -12.44 2.96
C ARG A 44 14.38 -11.81 3.73
N MET A 45 15.43 -11.38 3.02
CA MET A 45 16.57 -10.70 3.63
C MET A 45 16.15 -9.38 4.31
N LEU A 46 15.28 -8.60 3.66
CA LEU A 46 14.79 -7.34 4.24
C LEU A 46 13.90 -7.58 5.45
N ALA A 47 13.03 -8.61 5.43
CA ALA A 47 12.17 -8.93 6.56
C ALA A 47 12.97 -9.24 7.85
N GLU A 48 14.17 -9.81 7.71
CA GLU A 48 15.10 -10.06 8.82
C GLU A 48 15.93 -8.82 9.19
N ALA A 49 16.30 -7.99 8.21
CA ALA A 49 17.22 -6.87 8.41
C ALA A 49 16.55 -5.58 8.87
N LEU A 50 15.27 -5.37 8.57
CA LEU A 50 14.56 -4.13 8.90
C LEU A 50 14.37 -3.99 10.42
N PRO A 51 14.79 -2.87 11.04
CA PRO A 51 14.46 -2.57 12.43
C PRO A 51 12.95 -2.62 12.67
N GLY A 52 12.54 -3.31 13.73
CA GLY A 52 11.13 -3.60 14.02
C GLY A 52 10.46 -4.65 13.12
N GLY A 53 11.15 -5.19 12.12
CA GLY A 53 10.68 -6.25 11.23
C GLY A 53 9.74 -5.78 10.11
N ASP A 54 8.81 -6.66 9.72
CA ASP A 54 7.66 -6.37 8.85
C ASP A 54 6.36 -6.27 9.69
N PHE A 55 5.20 -6.01 9.07
CA PHE A 55 3.92 -5.93 9.80
C PHE A 55 3.33 -7.32 10.08
N TYR A 56 3.46 -8.24 9.13
CA TYR A 56 3.14 -9.66 9.34
C TYR A 56 4.40 -10.50 9.31
N ALA A 57 4.40 -11.62 10.05
CA ALA A 57 5.52 -12.54 10.05
C ALA A 57 5.73 -13.20 8.67
N ASP A 58 4.63 -13.66 8.06
CA ASP A 58 4.67 -14.44 6.82
C ASP A 58 4.32 -13.63 5.56
N GLU A 59 3.96 -12.35 5.73
CA GLU A 59 3.62 -11.47 4.61
C GLU A 59 4.40 -10.16 4.64
N HIS A 60 5.22 -10.00 3.63
CA HIS A 60 6.14 -8.88 3.52
C HIS A 60 5.45 -7.66 2.92
N LEU A 61 5.14 -6.66 3.75
CA LEU A 61 4.63 -5.36 3.36
C LEU A 61 5.78 -4.35 3.29
N CYS A 62 6.47 -4.10 4.40
CA CYS A 62 7.59 -3.15 4.44
C CYS A 62 8.73 -3.60 3.52
N ALA A 63 9.11 -4.88 3.57
CA ALA A 63 10.17 -5.43 2.74
C ALA A 63 9.82 -5.43 1.24
N PHE A 64 8.54 -5.42 0.89
CA PHE A 64 8.09 -5.20 -0.49
C PHE A 64 8.12 -3.72 -0.88
N ALA A 65 7.62 -2.84 0.00
CA ALA A 65 7.43 -1.42 -0.25
C ALA A 65 8.75 -0.65 -0.38
N TRP A 66 9.71 -0.86 0.52
CA TRP A 66 10.93 -0.05 0.60
C TRP A 66 11.72 0.04 -0.72
N PRO A 67 12.03 -1.06 -1.41
CA PRO A 67 12.73 -0.99 -2.70
C PRO A 67 11.96 -0.21 -3.76
N LEU A 68 10.62 -0.24 -3.73
CA LEU A 68 9.77 0.50 -4.67
C LEU A 68 9.74 2.00 -4.33
N LEU A 69 9.63 2.33 -3.04
CA LEU A 69 9.64 3.71 -2.54
C LEU A 69 10.98 4.40 -2.89
N LEU A 70 12.11 3.74 -2.66
CA LEU A 70 13.43 4.28 -3.02
C LEU A 70 13.58 4.49 -4.54
N GLN A 71 13.04 3.59 -5.36
CA GLN A 71 13.04 3.72 -6.82
C GLN A 71 12.14 4.89 -7.27
N ALA A 72 10.91 4.97 -6.77
CA ALA A 72 9.97 6.06 -7.08
C ALA A 72 10.53 7.44 -6.66
N GLY A 73 11.18 7.50 -5.50
CA GLY A 73 11.85 8.68 -4.98
C GLY A 73 13.11 9.09 -5.76
N GLY A 74 13.61 8.22 -6.65
CA GLY A 74 14.87 8.40 -7.35
C GLY A 74 16.09 8.33 -6.44
N LEU A 75 15.98 7.70 -5.27
CA LEU A 75 17.10 7.50 -4.35
C LEU A 75 17.95 6.30 -4.75
N ALA A 76 17.33 5.30 -5.39
CA ALA A 76 18.02 4.12 -5.91
C ALA A 76 17.55 3.77 -7.33
N SER A 77 18.42 3.14 -8.11
CA SER A 77 18.08 2.66 -9.46
C SER A 77 18.86 1.39 -9.82
N GLY A 78 18.47 0.73 -10.91
CA GLY A 78 19.08 -0.52 -11.38
C GLY A 78 18.29 -1.78 -10.99
N THR A 79 18.84 -2.96 -11.31
CA THR A 79 18.26 -4.27 -10.93
C THR A 79 18.94 -4.84 -9.69
N LYS A 80 20.25 -4.67 -9.56
CA LYS A 80 20.92 -4.57 -8.27
C LYS A 80 20.84 -3.09 -7.92
N LEU A 81 20.05 -2.74 -6.89
CA LEU A 81 19.83 -1.33 -6.58
C LEU A 81 21.14 -0.69 -6.15
N GLU A 82 21.40 0.48 -6.70
CA GLU A 82 22.54 1.34 -6.35
C GLU A 82 22.02 2.73 -6.00
N LEU A 83 22.65 3.39 -5.03
CA LEU A 83 22.29 4.76 -4.66
C LEU A 83 22.58 5.70 -5.82
N THR A 84 21.59 6.52 -6.17
CA THR A 84 21.79 7.65 -7.08
C THR A 84 22.57 8.77 -6.37
N ALA A 85 22.92 9.84 -7.08
CA ALA A 85 23.44 11.04 -6.43
C ALA A 85 22.47 11.58 -5.36
N LYS A 86 21.16 11.53 -5.62
CA LYS A 86 20.11 11.93 -4.67
C LYS A 86 20.07 10.99 -3.46
N GLY A 87 20.20 9.68 -3.68
CA GLY A 87 20.26 8.68 -2.60
C GLY A 87 21.46 8.88 -1.67
N ARG A 88 22.64 9.14 -2.23
CA ARG A 88 23.84 9.45 -1.43
C ARG A 88 23.69 10.74 -0.62
N THR A 89 23.03 11.76 -1.16
CA THR A 89 22.72 12.97 -0.39
C THR A 89 21.73 12.69 0.74
N ALA A 90 20.76 11.79 0.52
CA ALA A 90 19.74 11.45 1.53
C ALA A 90 20.34 10.87 2.82
N LEU A 91 21.50 10.18 2.77
CA LEU A 91 22.22 9.68 3.95
C LEU A 91 22.59 10.76 4.97
N LYS A 92 22.67 12.03 4.55
CA LYS A 92 23.07 13.17 5.38
C LYS A 92 21.92 14.11 5.71
N LYS A 93 20.73 13.85 5.19
CA LYS A 93 19.54 14.68 5.39
C LYS A 93 18.81 14.28 6.65
N ASP A 94 17.98 15.20 7.12
CA ASP A 94 16.95 14.87 8.10
C ASP A 94 16.04 13.75 7.56
N PRO A 95 15.86 12.63 8.28
CA PRO A 95 15.07 11.50 7.81
C PRO A 95 13.63 11.88 7.45
N ASP A 96 12.99 12.79 8.19
CA ASP A 96 11.62 13.20 7.92
C ASP A 96 11.49 13.93 6.58
N GLU A 97 12.47 14.78 6.23
CA GLU A 97 12.53 15.41 4.91
C GLU A 97 12.59 14.36 3.78
N VAL A 98 13.38 13.29 3.99
CA VAL A 98 13.50 12.21 3.01
C VAL A 98 12.20 11.42 2.89
N LEU A 99 11.59 11.04 4.02
CA LEU A 99 10.33 10.28 4.06
C LEU A 99 9.18 11.05 3.40
N LEU A 100 9.02 12.35 3.69
CA LEU A 100 8.05 13.21 3.02
C LEU A 100 8.29 13.29 1.52
N GLY A 101 9.56 13.41 1.12
CA GLY A 101 9.94 13.42 -0.30
C GLY A 101 9.68 12.08 -1.01
N LEU A 102 9.76 10.96 -0.30
CA LEU A 102 9.38 9.65 -0.83
C LEU A 102 7.86 9.53 -1.02
N TRP A 103 7.08 10.00 -0.03
CA TRP A 103 5.62 10.02 -0.12
C TRP A 103 5.12 10.85 -1.29
N ASP A 104 5.59 12.10 -1.42
CA ASP A 104 5.25 13.01 -2.52
C ASP A 104 5.50 12.34 -3.88
N ARG A 105 6.66 11.68 -4.00
CA ARG A 105 7.04 10.97 -5.23
C ARG A 105 6.21 9.72 -5.47
N TRP A 106 5.81 9.00 -4.43
CA TRP A 106 4.94 7.84 -4.55
C TRP A 106 3.56 8.24 -5.08
N VAL A 107 2.93 9.25 -4.46
CA VAL A 107 1.62 9.77 -4.87
C VAL A 107 1.65 10.25 -6.33
N LYS A 108 2.71 10.96 -6.74
CA LYS A 108 2.82 11.52 -8.10
C LYS A 108 3.27 10.51 -9.17
N ALA A 109 4.15 9.57 -8.82
CA ALA A 109 4.91 8.77 -9.79
C ALA A 109 5.37 7.39 -9.26
N GLY A 110 4.61 6.76 -8.36
CA GLY A 110 4.90 5.40 -7.87
C GLY A 110 5.04 4.36 -9.00
N VAL A 111 5.93 3.39 -8.79
CA VAL A 111 6.42 2.46 -9.83
C VAL A 111 5.46 1.34 -10.21
N ILE A 112 4.45 1.06 -9.37
CA ILE A 112 3.43 0.04 -9.62
C ILE A 112 2.05 0.58 -9.26
N ASP A 113 1.01 -0.19 -9.59
CA ASP A 113 -0.38 0.05 -9.17
C ASP A 113 -0.70 -0.73 -7.89
N GLU A 114 -1.30 -0.09 -6.89
CA GLU A 114 -1.69 -0.72 -5.61
C GLU A 114 -2.68 -1.87 -5.81
N LEU A 115 -3.57 -1.80 -6.82
CA LEU A 115 -4.48 -2.91 -7.13
C LEU A 115 -3.72 -4.20 -7.47
N SER A 116 -2.49 -4.09 -7.99
CA SER A 116 -1.63 -5.25 -8.29
C SER A 116 -1.16 -6.02 -7.06
N ARG A 117 -1.51 -5.55 -5.86
CA ARG A 117 -1.25 -6.19 -4.58
C ARG A 117 -2.44 -7.00 -4.06
N ILE A 118 -3.64 -6.76 -4.61
CA ILE A 118 -4.86 -7.50 -4.31
C ILE A 118 -4.96 -8.64 -5.33
N GLU A 119 -4.30 -9.75 -5.02
CA GLU A 119 -4.09 -10.84 -5.99
C GLU A 119 -5.38 -11.61 -6.32
N ALA A 120 -6.38 -11.62 -5.43
CA ALA A 120 -7.66 -12.28 -5.68
C ALA A 120 -8.44 -11.61 -6.82
N VAL A 121 -8.35 -10.29 -6.97
CA VAL A 121 -8.99 -9.54 -8.05
C VAL A 121 -8.20 -9.74 -9.35
N LYS A 122 -8.77 -10.47 -10.30
CA LYS A 122 -8.18 -10.76 -11.61
C LYS A 122 -8.67 -9.76 -12.67
N GLY A 123 -8.13 -9.88 -13.88
CA GLY A 123 -8.51 -9.00 -15.01
C GLY A 123 -7.83 -7.63 -15.05
N GLN A 124 -7.05 -7.28 -14.04
CA GLN A 124 -6.40 -5.96 -13.89
C GLN A 124 -5.53 -5.54 -15.09
N ARG A 125 -4.94 -6.49 -15.82
CA ARG A 125 -4.03 -6.23 -16.96
C ARG A 125 -4.76 -6.09 -18.30
N ARG A 126 -6.09 -6.25 -18.34
CA ARG A 126 -6.85 -6.11 -19.58
C ARG A 126 -6.88 -4.65 -20.02
N THR A 127 -6.93 -4.44 -21.32
CA THR A 127 -6.99 -3.10 -21.92
C THR A 127 -8.26 -2.37 -21.49
N ASN A 128 -8.13 -1.08 -21.18
CA ASN A 128 -9.27 -0.23 -20.83
C ASN A 128 -10.08 -0.82 -19.67
N VAL A 129 -9.41 -1.15 -18.56
CA VAL A 129 -10.05 -1.57 -17.31
C VAL A 129 -9.85 -0.51 -16.24
N LEU A 130 -8.59 -0.18 -15.95
CA LEU A 130 -8.27 0.68 -14.81
C LEU A 130 -8.43 2.16 -15.16
N SER A 131 -8.87 2.94 -14.18
CA SER A 131 -8.84 4.40 -14.23
C SER A 131 -7.39 4.92 -14.20
N GLY A 132 -7.21 6.22 -14.48
CA GLY A 132 -5.88 6.84 -14.53
C GLY A 132 -5.17 6.79 -13.17
N LEU A 133 -4.07 6.04 -13.09
CA LEU A 133 -3.33 5.78 -11.84
C LEU A 133 -2.96 7.05 -11.06
N LYS A 134 -2.44 8.08 -11.74
CA LYS A 134 -2.01 9.32 -11.11
C LYS A 134 -3.15 10.01 -10.35
N ASN A 135 -4.31 10.17 -11.01
CA ASN A 135 -5.46 10.81 -10.38
C ASN A 135 -6.03 9.94 -9.27
N ARG A 136 -6.18 8.63 -9.52
CA ARG A 136 -6.70 7.70 -8.52
C ARG A 136 -5.87 7.69 -7.23
N ARG A 137 -4.55 7.57 -7.34
CA ARG A 137 -3.66 7.58 -6.18
C ARG A 137 -3.69 8.91 -5.45
N PHE A 138 -3.72 10.01 -6.19
CA PHE A 138 -3.84 11.34 -5.59
C PHE A 138 -5.11 11.45 -4.75
N MET A 139 -6.27 11.10 -5.31
CA MET A 139 -7.55 11.12 -4.60
C MET A 139 -7.56 10.14 -3.41
N ALA A 140 -6.98 8.94 -3.56
CA ALA A 140 -6.85 7.99 -2.43
C ALA A 140 -5.93 8.51 -1.31
N ALA A 141 -4.90 9.29 -1.63
CA ALA A 141 -3.99 9.88 -0.65
C ALA A 141 -4.64 11.00 0.17
N GLU A 142 -5.69 11.64 -0.34
CA GLU A 142 -6.47 12.66 0.38
C GLU A 142 -7.16 12.10 1.62
N VAL A 143 -7.26 10.77 1.79
CA VAL A 143 -7.70 10.14 3.04
C VAL A 143 -6.92 10.68 4.24
N LEU A 144 -5.64 11.05 4.06
CA LEU A 144 -4.84 11.57 5.16
C LEU A 144 -5.50 12.84 5.74
N SER A 145 -6.14 13.66 4.93
CA SER A 145 -6.78 14.92 5.34
C SER A 145 -7.86 14.72 6.40
N VAL A 146 -8.62 13.61 6.35
CA VAL A 146 -9.70 13.30 7.30
C VAL A 146 -9.23 12.59 8.58
N LEU A 147 -7.97 12.17 8.64
CA LEU A 147 -7.42 11.48 9.80
C LEU A 147 -7.01 12.44 10.93
N SER A 148 -7.12 11.95 12.17
CA SER A 148 -6.67 12.62 13.40
C SER A 148 -5.23 12.22 13.75
N VAL A 149 -4.49 13.11 14.42
CA VAL A 149 -3.17 12.79 15.03
C VAL A 149 -3.28 12.19 16.43
N ASN A 150 -4.46 12.32 17.07
CA ASN A 150 -4.67 11.92 18.46
C ASN A 150 -5.41 10.58 18.58
N GLU A 151 -6.28 10.28 17.62
CA GLU A 151 -7.23 9.17 17.68
C GLU A 151 -7.14 8.29 16.45
N PHE A 152 -7.35 6.98 16.64
CA PHE A 152 -7.46 6.03 15.53
C PHE A 152 -8.84 6.12 14.89
N THR A 153 -8.86 6.31 13.57
CA THR A 153 -10.07 6.28 12.74
C THR A 153 -10.15 4.92 12.05
N MET A 154 -11.30 4.25 12.16
CA MET A 154 -11.55 3.00 11.42
C MET A 154 -11.38 3.25 9.92
N VAL A 155 -10.77 2.32 9.18
CA VAL A 155 -10.49 2.52 7.76
C VAL A 155 -11.78 2.67 6.94
N THR A 156 -12.85 1.96 7.33
CA THR A 156 -14.18 2.12 6.73
C THR A 156 -14.69 3.56 6.89
N GLN A 157 -14.59 4.11 8.10
CA GLN A 157 -14.96 5.50 8.41
C GLN A 157 -14.09 6.49 7.63
N ALA A 158 -12.77 6.31 7.64
CA ALA A 158 -11.84 7.19 6.91
C ALA A 158 -12.10 7.19 5.40
N HIS A 159 -12.45 6.04 4.82
CA HIS A 159 -12.85 5.93 3.42
C HIS A 159 -14.12 6.72 3.13
N SER A 160 -15.18 6.51 3.92
CA SER A 160 -16.45 7.22 3.76
C SER A 160 -16.31 8.73 3.97
N ASP A 161 -15.56 9.18 4.98
CA ASP A 161 -15.32 10.60 5.25
C ASP A 161 -14.54 11.26 4.12
N SER A 162 -13.51 10.58 3.60
CA SER A 162 -12.72 11.08 2.47
C SER A 162 -13.57 11.26 1.21
N ILE A 163 -14.48 10.30 0.93
CA ILE A 163 -15.45 10.43 -0.17
C ILE A 163 -16.40 11.60 0.09
N GLY A 164 -16.90 11.75 1.32
CA GLY A 164 -17.77 12.86 1.73
C GLY A 164 -17.12 14.24 1.53
N ASP A 165 -15.81 14.34 1.75
CA ASP A 165 -15.00 15.55 1.51
C ASP A 165 -14.63 15.77 0.04
N GLY A 166 -15.14 14.94 -0.88
CA GLY A 166 -14.97 15.08 -2.31
C GLY A 166 -13.75 14.36 -2.90
N ALA A 167 -13.01 13.59 -2.09
CA ALA A 167 -11.87 12.79 -2.53
C ALA A 167 -12.28 11.41 -3.10
N HIS A 168 -13.35 11.39 -3.90
CA HIS A 168 -13.84 10.16 -4.52
C HIS A 168 -12.85 9.63 -5.58
N PHE A 169 -12.59 8.32 -5.53
CA PHE A 169 -11.83 7.60 -6.53
C PHE A 169 -12.44 6.22 -6.77
N THR A 170 -12.12 5.64 -7.93
CA THR A 170 -12.40 4.23 -8.18
C THR A 170 -11.31 3.61 -9.05
N VAL A 171 -11.00 2.32 -8.86
CA VAL A 171 -10.00 1.60 -9.66
C VAL A 171 -10.44 1.38 -11.10
N VAL A 172 -11.74 1.33 -11.38
CA VAL A 172 -12.26 1.10 -12.74
C VAL A 172 -12.45 2.42 -13.50
N ARG A 173 -12.24 2.39 -14.81
CA ARG A 173 -12.41 3.59 -15.65
C ARG A 173 -13.88 4.02 -15.83
N ASN A 174 -14.81 3.09 -15.66
CA ASN A 174 -16.26 3.23 -15.75
C ASN A 174 -16.92 1.92 -15.30
N ASP A 175 -18.23 1.96 -15.06
CA ASP A 175 -19.00 0.83 -14.53
C ASP A 175 -18.88 -0.42 -15.43
N MET A 176 -18.92 -0.22 -16.75
CA MET A 176 -18.76 -1.33 -17.72
C MET A 176 -17.38 -2.00 -17.63
N ALA A 177 -16.35 -1.29 -17.16
CA ALA A 177 -15.02 -1.87 -16.97
C ALA A 177 -14.94 -2.76 -15.72
N ALA A 178 -15.82 -2.58 -14.73
CA ALA A 178 -15.89 -3.46 -13.56
C ALA A 178 -16.20 -4.90 -13.95
N PHE A 179 -16.99 -5.12 -15.00
CA PHE A 179 -17.28 -6.46 -15.54
C PHE A 179 -16.04 -7.24 -15.99
N LYS A 180 -14.93 -6.55 -16.26
CA LYS A 180 -13.66 -7.17 -16.67
C LYS A 180 -12.78 -7.57 -15.49
N LEU A 181 -13.08 -7.08 -14.29
CA LEU A 181 -12.50 -7.53 -13.05
C LEU A 181 -13.34 -8.66 -12.48
N TYR A 182 -12.69 -9.66 -11.91
CA TYR A 182 -13.38 -10.85 -11.43
C TYR A 182 -12.58 -11.57 -10.35
N ILE A 183 -13.24 -12.38 -9.55
CA ILE A 183 -12.64 -13.36 -8.65
C ILE A 183 -12.77 -14.73 -9.29
N GLU A 184 -11.70 -15.53 -9.26
CA GLU A 184 -11.62 -16.89 -9.80
C GLU A 184 -11.95 -17.05 -11.30
N ASP A 185 -13.19 -16.80 -11.73
CA ASP A 185 -13.70 -16.99 -13.08
C ASP A 185 -14.26 -15.67 -13.70
N PRO A 186 -13.92 -15.32 -14.95
CA PRO A 186 -14.36 -14.09 -15.59
C PRO A 186 -15.84 -14.03 -15.98
N GLN A 187 -16.53 -15.16 -16.08
CA GLN A 187 -17.94 -15.25 -16.44
C GLN A 187 -18.84 -15.20 -15.21
N TYR A 188 -18.47 -15.88 -14.13
CA TYR A 188 -19.32 -15.97 -12.93
C TYR A 188 -18.88 -15.04 -11.80
N GLY A 189 -17.58 -14.87 -11.58
CA GLY A 189 -17.04 -14.02 -10.52
C GLY A 189 -16.87 -12.55 -10.91
N SER A 190 -17.60 -12.07 -11.90
CA SER A 190 -17.49 -10.69 -12.40
C SER A 190 -17.89 -9.67 -11.33
N LEU A 191 -17.08 -8.62 -11.15
CA LEU A 191 -17.31 -7.56 -10.16
C LEU A 191 -18.16 -6.39 -10.69
N GLY A 192 -18.76 -6.53 -11.87
CA GLY A 192 -19.59 -5.50 -12.48
C GLY A 192 -21.09 -5.62 -12.18
N TYR A 193 -21.52 -6.66 -11.47
CA TYR A 193 -22.93 -6.85 -11.15
C TYR A 193 -23.43 -5.87 -10.09
N ASP A 194 -24.70 -5.46 -10.19
CA ASP A 194 -25.32 -4.45 -9.31
C ASP A 194 -25.32 -4.79 -7.82
N HIS A 195 -25.24 -6.08 -7.47
CA HIS A 195 -25.17 -6.53 -6.07
C HIS A 195 -23.76 -6.42 -5.47
N VAL A 196 -22.75 -6.12 -6.28
CA VAL A 196 -21.36 -5.95 -5.83
C VAL A 196 -21.16 -4.53 -5.34
N ASP A 197 -20.92 -4.37 -4.03
CA ASP A 197 -20.43 -3.11 -3.46
C ASP A 197 -18.96 -2.89 -3.84
N PHE A 198 -18.72 -2.47 -5.08
CA PHE A 198 -17.37 -2.34 -5.63
C PHE A 198 -16.54 -1.29 -4.87
N GLU A 199 -17.18 -0.18 -4.48
CA GLU A 199 -16.56 0.90 -3.71
C GLU A 199 -16.15 0.42 -2.32
N GLY A 200 -17.09 -0.20 -1.58
CA GLY A 200 -16.83 -0.75 -0.27
C GLY A 200 -15.85 -1.92 -0.29
N THR A 201 -15.77 -2.70 -1.36
CA THR A 201 -14.92 -3.90 -1.36
C THR A 201 -13.56 -3.69 -2.02
N VAL A 202 -13.52 -3.27 -3.28
CA VAL A 202 -12.30 -3.19 -4.09
C VAL A 202 -11.60 -1.85 -3.89
N ASP A 203 -12.33 -0.74 -3.95
CA ASP A 203 -11.74 0.60 -3.80
C ASP A 203 -11.23 0.82 -2.37
N ARG A 204 -11.98 0.37 -1.35
CA ARG A 204 -11.50 0.36 0.04
C ARG A 204 -10.23 -0.47 0.20
N ARG A 205 -10.12 -1.64 -0.43
CA ARG A 205 -8.88 -2.44 -0.36
C ARG A 205 -7.72 -1.77 -1.09
N TYR A 206 -7.98 -1.06 -2.19
CA TYR A 206 -6.97 -0.23 -2.84
C TYR A 206 -6.43 0.85 -1.88
N LEU A 207 -7.32 1.51 -1.13
CA LEU A 207 -6.94 2.45 -0.07
C LEU A 207 -6.13 1.77 1.04
N MET A 208 -6.55 0.59 1.49
CA MET A 208 -5.86 -0.17 2.53
C MET A 208 -4.43 -0.56 2.10
N VAL A 209 -4.21 -0.88 0.82
CA VAL A 209 -2.86 -1.10 0.29
C VAL A 209 -2.03 0.19 0.40
N LEU A 210 -2.58 1.33 -0.03
CA LEU A 210 -1.89 2.63 0.03
C LEU A 210 -1.50 2.98 1.48
N LEU A 211 -2.45 2.85 2.41
CA LEU A 211 -2.26 3.16 3.83
C LEU A 211 -1.31 2.18 4.51
N PHE A 212 -1.55 0.89 4.38
CA PHE A 212 -0.83 -0.12 5.14
C PHE A 212 0.54 -0.42 4.55
N GLU A 213 0.66 -0.57 3.23
CA GLU A 213 1.94 -0.98 2.64
C GLU A 213 2.89 0.21 2.44
N TYR A 214 2.38 1.39 2.11
CA TYR A 214 3.23 2.53 1.73
C TYR A 214 3.23 3.64 2.77
N ALA A 215 2.07 4.17 3.18
CA ALA A 215 2.01 5.28 4.13
C ALA A 215 2.52 4.88 5.52
N ALA A 216 2.15 3.69 6.02
CA ALA A 216 2.63 3.17 7.29
C ALA A 216 4.12 2.81 7.24
N THR A 217 4.61 2.24 6.13
CA THR A 217 6.05 1.98 5.93
C THR A 217 6.88 3.27 5.96
N LEU A 218 6.34 4.38 5.44
CA LEU A 218 6.97 5.70 5.51
C LEU A 218 6.74 6.44 6.84
N GLY A 219 6.03 5.84 7.80
CA GLY A 219 5.80 6.45 9.11
C GLY A 219 4.79 7.58 9.11
N LEU A 220 3.92 7.68 8.11
CA LEU A 220 2.91 8.74 8.01
C LEU A 220 1.67 8.44 8.84
N VAL A 221 1.35 7.16 9.00
CA VAL A 221 0.23 6.69 9.81
C VAL A 221 0.67 5.58 10.75
N ASP A 222 0.23 5.66 11.99
CA ASP A 222 0.19 4.52 12.90
C ASP A 222 -0.98 3.61 12.50
N VAL A 223 -0.85 2.32 12.76
CA VAL A 223 -1.81 1.30 12.30
C VAL A 223 -2.30 0.44 13.46
N ARG A 224 -3.59 0.08 13.42
CA ARG A 224 -4.16 -1.03 14.16
C ARG A 224 -4.61 -2.11 13.18
N TYR A 225 -4.16 -3.33 13.40
CA TYR A 225 -4.47 -4.45 12.51
C TYR A 225 -4.53 -5.77 13.26
N VAL A 226 -5.21 -6.74 12.65
CA VAL A 226 -5.31 -8.13 13.09
C VAL A 226 -4.76 -9.04 12.00
N ASP A 227 -4.67 -10.35 12.27
CA ASP A 227 -4.48 -11.31 11.19
C ASP A 227 -5.58 -11.14 10.13
N SER A 228 -5.18 -11.02 8.87
CA SER A 228 -6.12 -10.76 7.77
C SER A 228 -7.08 -11.91 7.46
N ASN A 229 -6.81 -13.14 7.92
CA ASN A 229 -7.72 -14.26 7.70
C ASN A 229 -9.01 -14.04 8.49
N LEU A 230 -10.14 -14.07 7.78
CA LEU A 230 -11.50 -13.88 8.30
C LEU A 230 -11.66 -12.52 8.99
N ALA A 231 -10.83 -11.54 8.61
CA ALA A 231 -10.88 -10.20 9.19
C ALA A 231 -12.06 -9.39 8.63
N LEU A 232 -12.39 -9.58 7.36
CA LEU A 232 -13.52 -8.96 6.69
C LEU A 232 -14.36 -10.05 6.04
N ASP A 233 -15.67 -9.83 6.01
CA ASP A 233 -16.70 -10.71 5.46
C ASP A 233 -17.45 -10.07 4.28
N ASP A 234 -17.06 -8.85 3.89
CA ASP A 234 -17.66 -8.02 2.84
C ASP A 234 -17.55 -8.59 1.40
N TYR A 235 -17.04 -9.81 1.24
CA TYR A 235 -16.84 -10.49 -0.04
C TYR A 235 -17.41 -11.92 -0.07
N GLU A 236 -17.98 -12.41 1.04
CA GLU A 236 -18.46 -13.81 1.14
C GLU A 236 -19.59 -14.13 0.15
N ASP A 237 -20.37 -13.13 -0.24
CA ASP A 237 -21.46 -13.28 -1.22
C ASP A 237 -20.95 -13.29 -2.67
N PHE A 238 -19.66 -13.03 -2.92
CA PHE A 238 -19.11 -13.05 -4.27
C PHE A 238 -18.87 -14.47 -4.75
N TRP A 239 -19.18 -14.74 -6.01
CA TRP A 239 -18.90 -16.03 -6.62
C TRP A 239 -17.38 -16.33 -6.62
N GLY A 240 -16.98 -17.53 -6.21
CA GLY A 240 -15.59 -17.97 -6.21
C GLY A 240 -14.79 -17.54 -4.98
N THR A 241 -15.46 -17.15 -3.90
CA THR A 241 -14.82 -16.80 -2.62
C THR A 241 -14.97 -17.86 -1.54
N GLU A 242 -15.66 -18.97 -1.82
CA GLU A 242 -16.03 -20.00 -0.84
C GLU A 242 -14.80 -20.67 -0.19
N GLN A 243 -13.65 -20.65 -0.88
CA GLN A 243 -12.38 -21.20 -0.38
C GLN A 243 -11.41 -20.12 0.14
N LEU A 244 -11.78 -18.84 0.05
CA LEU A 244 -10.93 -17.72 0.45
C LEU A 244 -11.14 -17.39 1.92
N THR A 245 -10.08 -17.47 2.70
CA THR A 245 -10.06 -16.94 4.08
C THR A 245 -9.90 -15.43 4.13
N ARG A 246 -9.56 -14.79 3.00
CA ARG A 246 -9.41 -13.34 2.84
C ARG A 246 -9.42 -12.99 1.36
N LEU A 247 -9.88 -11.80 1.00
CA LEU A 247 -9.71 -11.29 -0.37
C LEU A 247 -8.31 -10.69 -0.57
N SER A 248 -7.73 -10.16 0.51
CA SER A 248 -6.40 -9.57 0.49
C SER A 248 -5.67 -9.66 1.83
N ARG A 249 -4.34 -9.62 1.77
CA ARG A 249 -3.48 -9.47 2.97
C ARG A 249 -3.74 -8.20 3.77
N TYR A 250 -4.32 -7.19 3.13
CA TYR A 250 -4.63 -5.92 3.79
C TYR A 250 -5.91 -5.98 4.61
N ASP A 251 -6.75 -7.02 4.45
CA ASP A 251 -8.06 -7.16 5.11
C ASP A 251 -7.97 -7.09 6.65
N GLY A 252 -6.79 -7.33 7.21
CA GLY A 252 -6.51 -7.17 8.64
C GLY A 252 -6.39 -5.72 9.12
N LEU A 253 -6.22 -4.72 8.26
CA LEU A 253 -6.11 -3.31 8.67
C LEU A 253 -7.46 -2.79 9.19
N ARG A 254 -7.50 -2.41 10.48
CA ARG A 254 -8.72 -1.95 11.16
C ARG A 254 -8.83 -0.43 11.20
N ALA A 255 -7.79 0.22 11.69
CA ALA A 255 -7.79 1.66 11.93
C ALA A 255 -6.42 2.27 11.70
N VAL A 256 -6.42 3.58 11.40
CA VAL A 256 -5.21 4.38 11.19
C VAL A 256 -5.29 5.68 11.97
N ARG A 257 -4.15 6.18 12.40
CA ARG A 257 -3.99 7.50 13.02
C ARG A 257 -2.81 8.19 12.36
N LEU A 258 -2.88 9.49 12.10
CA LEU A 258 -1.72 10.23 11.59
C LEU A 258 -0.61 10.32 12.63
N THR A 259 0.61 10.23 12.14
CA THR A 259 1.77 10.68 12.90
C THR A 259 1.96 12.20 12.72
N THR A 260 2.85 12.79 13.51
CA THR A 260 3.28 14.18 13.30
C THR A 260 3.93 14.38 11.92
N LEU A 261 4.54 13.35 11.35
CA LEU A 261 5.05 13.36 9.98
C LEU A 261 3.92 13.32 8.96
N GLY A 262 2.92 12.45 9.15
CA GLY A 262 1.74 12.39 8.30
C GLY A 262 0.95 13.70 8.27
N GLN A 263 0.87 14.40 9.40
CA GLN A 263 0.25 15.73 9.44
C GLN A 263 0.99 16.74 8.55
N ARG A 264 2.32 16.68 8.47
CA ARG A 264 3.13 17.52 7.58
C ARG A 264 3.04 17.09 6.11
N ALA A 265 2.61 15.87 5.85
CA ALA A 265 2.39 15.35 4.50
C ALA A 265 1.05 15.81 3.89
N LYS A 266 0.15 16.39 4.71
CA LYS A 266 -1.04 17.09 4.22
C LYS A 266 -0.62 18.40 3.56
N GLY A 267 -0.67 18.48 2.23
CA GLY A 267 -0.32 19.68 1.45
C GLY A 267 0.54 19.39 0.25
#